data_AF-A0A1V3JP05-F1
#
_entry.id   AF-A0A1V3JP05-F1
#
_cell.length_a   1.000
_cell.length_b   1.000
_cell.length_c   1.000
_cell.angle_alpha   90.00
_cell.angle_beta   90.00
_cell.angle_gamma   90.00
#
_symmetry.space_group_name_H-M   'P 1'
#
loop_
_entity.id
_entity.type
_entity.pdbx_description
1 polymer ?
#
loop_
_entity_poly.entity_id
_entity_poly.type
_entity_poly.pdbx_seq_one_letter_code
_entity_poly.pdbx_strand_id
1 'polypeptide(L)'
;MNEINEIHISLPYSFFAELFGKYIHDNFNHRKPNRLRAIEQVKKYWLLLDSEQREFIIKQATRQARYYDEFKELLDWIEVRRNQHQPTPQPLNALVELPIRHMEKNNANK
;
A
#
# COMPACT_ATOMS: atom_id res chain seq x y z
N MET A 1 16.78 11.54 -24.21
CA MET A 1 15.63 11.64 -23.30
C MET A 1 14.99 10.28 -23.30
N ASN A 2 14.98 9.56 -22.18
CA ASN A 2 14.33 8.24 -22.13
C ASN A 2 12.83 8.51 -21.90
N GLU A 3 12.00 8.10 -22.85
CA GLU A 3 10.55 8.11 -22.69
C GLU A 3 10.20 7.10 -21.59
N ILE A 4 9.67 7.59 -20.48
CA ILE A 4 9.11 6.72 -19.44
C ILE A 4 7.74 6.27 -19.96
N ASN A 5 7.64 5.02 -20.40
CA ASN A 5 6.35 4.40 -20.70
C ASN A 5 5.62 4.13 -19.38
N GLU A 6 4.89 5.14 -18.88
CA GLU A 6 4.00 5.00 -17.73
C GLU A 6 2.73 4.27 -18.18
N ILE A 7 2.55 3.04 -17.70
CA ILE A 7 1.31 2.29 -17.90
C ILE A 7 0.39 2.64 -16.74
N HIS A 8 -0.73 3.30 -17.05
CA HIS A 8 -1.81 3.56 -16.10
C HIS A 8 -2.73 2.33 -16.10
N ILE A 9 -2.61 1.49 -15.06
CA ILE A 9 -3.58 0.43 -14.83
C ILE A 9 -4.71 1.01 -14.02
N SER A 10 -5.92 0.88 -14.55
CA SER A 10 -7.16 1.29 -13.93
C SER A 10 -7.88 0.06 -13.36
N LEU A 11 -8.12 0.05 -12.05
CA LEU A 11 -8.75 -1.08 -11.37
C LEU A 11 -9.91 -0.59 -10.47
N PRO A 12 -11.06 -1.29 -10.40
CA PRO A 12 -12.13 -0.91 -9.50
C PRO A 12 -11.63 -0.88 -8.05
N TYR A 13 -11.92 0.19 -7.32
CA TYR A 13 -11.46 0.34 -5.93
C TYR A 13 -11.84 -0.87 -5.05
N SER A 14 -13.04 -1.43 -5.21
CA SER A 14 -13.46 -2.63 -4.47
C SER A 14 -12.51 -3.82 -4.68
N PHE A 15 -12.08 -4.05 -5.91
CA PHE A 15 -11.12 -5.11 -6.23
C PHE A 15 -9.73 -4.78 -5.69
N PHE A 16 -9.31 -3.51 -5.74
CA PHE A 16 -8.06 -3.07 -5.12
C PHE A 16 -8.08 -3.31 -3.61
N ALA A 17 -9.14 -2.88 -2.92
CA ALA A 17 -9.32 -3.02 -1.49
C ALA A 17 -9.31 -4.50 -1.05
N GLU A 18 -9.95 -5.38 -1.82
CA GLU A 18 -9.93 -6.83 -1.57
C GLU A 18 -8.51 -7.40 -1.70
N LEU A 19 -7.84 -7.15 -2.82
CA LEU A 19 -6.47 -7.62 -3.07
C LEU A 19 -5.49 -7.07 -2.04
N PHE A 20 -5.63 -5.79 -1.70
CA PHE A 20 -4.76 -5.11 -0.76
C PHE A 20 -4.98 -5.62 0.66
N GLY A 21 -6.22 -5.74 1.11
CA GLY A 21 -6.58 -6.31 2.41
C GLY A 21 -6.04 -7.73 2.56
N LYS A 22 -6.20 -8.58 1.54
CA LYS A 22 -5.63 -9.93 1.53
C LYS A 22 -4.11 -9.92 1.59
N TYR A 23 -3.47 -9.05 0.80
CA TYR A 23 -2.01 -8.89 0.81
C TYR A 23 -1.50 -8.50 2.20
N ILE A 24 -2.15 -7.56 2.88
CA ILE A 24 -1.79 -7.15 4.25
C ILE A 24 -2.00 -8.30 5.23
N HIS A 25 -3.16 -8.97 5.19
CA HIS A 25 -3.45 -10.12 6.05
C HIS A 25 -2.33 -11.18 5.98
N ASP A 26 -1.95 -11.54 4.77
CA ASP A 26 -0.98 -12.61 4.53
C ASP A 26 0.42 -12.20 4.98
N ASN A 27 0.83 -10.95 4.76
CA ASN A 27 2.21 -10.49 4.97
C ASN A 27 2.46 -9.86 6.35
N PHE A 28 1.41 -9.46 7.08
CA PHE A 28 1.56 -9.01 8.47
C PHE A 28 1.70 -10.18 9.44
N ASN A 29 1.37 -11.40 9.04
CA ASN A 29 1.45 -12.56 9.93
C ASN A 29 2.90 -12.97 10.26
N HIS A 30 3.12 -13.44 11.50
CA HIS A 30 4.38 -13.65 12.22
C HIS A 30 5.42 -14.57 11.53
N ARG A 31 5.11 -15.16 10.38
CA ARG A 31 5.97 -16.15 9.70
C ARG A 31 6.37 -15.77 8.28
N LYS A 32 6.07 -14.56 7.82
CA LYS A 32 6.38 -14.15 6.45
C LYS A 32 7.58 -13.21 6.36
N PRO A 33 8.49 -13.41 5.39
CA PRO A 33 9.67 -12.55 5.20
C PRO A 33 9.34 -11.15 4.67
N ASN A 34 8.11 -10.93 4.21
CA ASN A 34 7.74 -9.76 3.41
C ASN A 34 7.06 -8.62 4.21
N ARG A 35 7.10 -8.66 5.54
CA ARG A 35 6.42 -7.66 6.40
C ARG A 35 6.89 -6.23 6.16
N LEU A 36 8.20 -6.00 6.00
CA LEU A 36 8.75 -4.67 5.73
C LEU A 36 8.22 -4.11 4.39
N ARG A 37 8.21 -4.94 3.35
CA ARG A 37 7.62 -4.57 2.06
C ARG A 37 6.12 -4.27 2.18
N ALA A 38 5.40 -5.02 3.00
CA ALA A 38 3.98 -4.76 3.23
C ALA A 38 3.74 -3.43 3.97
N ILE A 39 4.56 -3.11 4.97
CA ILE A 39 4.56 -1.80 5.65
C ILE A 39 4.81 -0.66 4.65
N GLU A 40 5.76 -0.81 3.73
CA GLU A 40 6.01 0.17 2.66
C GLU A 40 4.78 0.34 1.75
N GLN A 41 4.10 -0.74 1.38
CA GLN A 41 2.88 -0.63 0.57
C GLN A 41 1.75 0.07 1.32
N VAL A 42 1.59 -0.17 2.63
CA VAL A 42 0.64 0.59 3.47
C VAL A 42 0.95 2.08 3.40
N LYS A 43 2.21 2.47 3.62
CA LYS A 43 2.61 3.88 3.57
C LYS A 43 2.36 4.50 2.19
N LYS A 44 2.66 3.75 1.12
CA LYS A 44 2.49 4.20 -0.27
C LYS A 44 1.02 4.44 -0.63
N TYR A 45 0.13 3.54 -0.25
CA TYR A 45 -1.28 3.58 -0.68
C TYR A 45 -2.23 4.13 0.38
N TRP A 46 -1.74 4.53 1.55
CA TRP A 46 -2.55 5.02 2.69
C TRP A 46 -3.66 5.99 2.31
N LEU A 47 -3.35 6.96 1.44
CA LEU A 47 -4.29 7.99 1.03
C LEU A 47 -5.44 7.47 0.15
N LEU A 48 -5.25 6.31 -0.51
CA LEU A 48 -6.28 5.67 -1.33
C LEU A 48 -7.25 4.82 -0.51
N LEU A 49 -6.90 4.50 0.74
CA LEU A 49 -7.68 3.60 1.57
C LEU A 49 -8.85 4.33 2.22
N ASP A 50 -10.03 3.73 2.14
CA ASP A 50 -11.19 4.11 2.93
C ASP A 50 -11.02 3.81 4.43
N SER A 51 -12.01 4.21 5.23
CA SER A 51 -12.01 4.00 6.68
C SER A 51 -11.97 2.52 7.07
N GLU A 52 -12.64 1.64 6.34
CA GLU A 52 -12.71 0.21 6.67
C GLU A 52 -11.34 -0.46 6.47
N GLN A 53 -10.68 -0.19 5.35
CA GLN A 53 -9.34 -0.68 5.06
C GLN A 53 -8.30 -0.13 6.05
N ARG A 54 -8.40 1.16 6.40
CA ARG A 54 -7.51 1.76 7.42
C ARG A 54 -7.70 1.09 8.78
N GLU A 55 -8.94 0.88 9.22
CA GLU A 55 -9.24 0.21 10.48
C GLU A 55 -8.75 -1.24 10.48
N PHE A 56 -8.95 -1.96 9.37
CA PHE A 56 -8.41 -3.31 9.18
C PHE A 56 -6.89 -3.34 9.36
N ILE A 57 -6.15 -2.45 8.70
CA ILE A 57 -4.68 -2.37 8.79
C ILE A 57 -4.23 -2.06 10.21
N ILE A 58 -4.85 -1.07 10.87
CA ILE A 58 -4.54 -0.71 12.26
C ILE A 58 -4.72 -1.92 13.17
N LYS A 59 -5.80 -2.68 13.00
CA LYS A 59 -6.07 -3.90 13.76
C LYS A 59 -5.00 -4.97 13.52
N GLN A 60 -4.59 -5.19 12.28
CA GLN A 60 -3.52 -6.15 11.97
C GLN A 60 -2.16 -5.68 12.54
N ALA A 61 -1.79 -4.41 12.37
CA ALA A 61 -0.54 -3.85 12.89
C ALA A 61 -0.49 -3.92 14.43
N THR A 62 -1.57 -3.57 15.12
CA THR A 62 -1.68 -3.64 16.59
C THR A 62 -1.44 -5.04 17.12
N ARG A 63 -1.92 -6.07 16.42
CA ARG A 63 -1.66 -7.47 16.81
C ARG A 63 -0.18 -7.83 16.73
N GLN A 64 0.52 -7.30 15.73
CA GLN A 64 1.93 -7.63 15.46
C GLN A 64 2.91 -6.76 16.24
N ALA A 65 2.52 -5.54 16.62
CA ALA A 65 3.32 -4.61 17.42
C ALA A 65 3.74 -5.16 18.80
N ARG A 66 3.10 -6.25 19.26
CA ARG A 66 3.50 -6.99 20.46
C ARG A 66 4.81 -7.76 20.29
N TYR A 67 5.16 -8.09 19.05
CA TYR A 67 6.26 -8.99 18.71
C TYR A 67 7.38 -8.31 17.92
N TYR A 68 7.07 -7.18 17.28
CA TYR A 68 7.91 -6.59 16.24
C TYR A 68 7.82 -5.06 16.29
N ASP A 69 8.97 -4.40 16.40
CA ASP A 69 9.07 -2.94 16.57
C ASP A 69 8.68 -2.18 15.31
N GLU A 70 8.90 -2.74 14.12
CA GLU A 70 8.51 -2.13 12.85
C GLU A 70 6.99 -1.88 12.75
N PHE A 71 6.17 -2.65 13.48
CA PHE A 71 4.73 -2.41 13.55
C PHE A 71 4.37 -1.33 14.56
N LYS A 72 5.17 -1.11 15.61
CA LYS A 72 5.02 0.07 16.49
C LYS A 72 5.32 1.34 15.70
N GLU A 73 6.42 1.35 14.96
CA GLU A 73 6.79 2.47 14.08
C GLU A 73 5.72 2.74 13.01
N LEU A 74 5.10 1.69 12.45
CA LEU A 74 3.97 1.87 11.54
C LEU A 74 2.79 2.53 12.24
N LEU A 75 2.42 2.11 13.45
CA LEU A 75 1.30 2.69 14.20
C LEU A 75 1.56 4.15 14.54
N ASP A 76 2.77 4.51 14.97
CA ASP A 76 3.16 5.91 15.23
C ASP A 76 3.07 6.75 13.95
N TRP A 77 3.50 6.20 12.81
CA TRP A 77 3.38 6.85 11.51
C TRP A 77 1.92 7.08 11.10
N ILE A 78 1.04 6.10 11.39
CA ILE A 78 -0.40 6.16 11.12
C ILE A 78 -1.07 7.23 11.99
N GLU A 79 -0.74 7.33 13.28
CA GLU A 79 -1.42 8.27 14.20
C GLU A 79 -1.29 9.72 13.71
N VAL A 80 -0.12 10.10 13.19
CA VAL A 80 0.12 11.43 12.61
C VAL A 80 -0.66 11.66 11.31
N ARG A 81 -1.12 10.60 10.64
CA ARG A 81 -1.71 10.64 9.29
C ARG A 81 -3.14 10.12 9.22
N ARG A 82 -3.74 9.73 10.34
CA ARG A 82 -5.10 9.16 10.39
C ARG A 82 -6.15 10.05 9.74
N ASN A 83 -5.99 11.36 9.88
CA ASN A 83 -6.91 12.38 9.38
C ASN A 83 -6.51 12.92 7.99
N GLN A 84 -5.46 12.36 7.36
CA GLN A 84 -5.10 12.73 6.01
C GLN A 84 -6.05 12.08 5.02
N HIS A 85 -6.60 12.90 4.14
CA HIS A 85 -7.47 12.49 3.06
C HIS A 85 -6.88 13.02 1.77
N GLN A 86 -7.13 12.32 0.65
CA GLN A 86 -6.83 12.96 -0.63
C GLN A 86 -7.68 14.22 -0.76
N PRO A 87 -7.10 15.33 -1.25
CA PRO A 87 -7.86 16.56 -1.50
C PRO A 87 -8.94 16.36 -2.57
N THR A 88 -8.79 15.34 -3.41
CA THR A 88 -9.76 14.96 -4.44
C THR A 88 -10.44 13.65 -4.02
N PRO A 89 -11.76 13.65 -3.76
CA PRO A 89 -12.49 12.43 -3.47
C PRO A 89 -12.38 11.46 -4.65
N GLN A 90 -11.86 10.26 -4.42
CA GLN A 90 -11.95 9.18 -5.40
C GLN A 90 -13.36 8.57 -5.29
N PRO A 91 -14.22 8.68 -6.31
CA PRO A 91 -15.55 8.06 -6.27
C PRO A 91 -15.45 6.53 -6.04
N LEU A 92 -16.50 5.88 -5.56
CA LEU A 92 -16.51 4.42 -5.31
C LEU A 92 -16.24 3.60 -6.59
N ASN A 93 -16.56 4.19 -7.76
CA ASN A 93 -16.27 3.67 -9.10
C ASN A 93 -14.93 4.18 -9.65
N ALA A 94 -14.11 4.86 -8.83
CA ALA A 94 -12.83 5.38 -9.24
C ALA A 94 -11.92 4.22 -9.62
N LEU A 95 -11.31 4.41 -10.78
CA LEU A 95 -10.19 3.61 -11.20
C LEU A 95 -9.00 4.03 -10.35
N VAL A 96 -8.46 3.11 -9.56
CA VAL A 96 -7.19 3.35 -8.88
C VAL A 96 -6.10 3.30 -9.95
N GLU A 97 -5.49 4.44 -10.25
CA GLU A 97 -4.32 4.49 -11.12
C GLU A 97 -3.08 4.09 -10.32
N LEU A 98 -2.52 2.93 -10.65
CA LEU A 98 -1.27 2.46 -10.08
C LEU A 98 -0.13 2.76 -11.07
N PRO A 99 0.76 3.73 -10.81
CA PRO A 99 1.87 3.99 -11.70
C PRO A 99 2.85 2.80 -11.67
N ILE A 100 2.99 2.11 -12.81
CA ILE A 100 3.98 1.05 -13.01
C ILE A 100 5.12 1.60 -13.86
N ARG A 101 6.34 1.60 -13.29
CA ARG A 101 7.56 1.92 -14.03
C ARG A 101 8.08 0.67 -14.74
N HIS A 102 8.10 0.66 -16.07
CA HIS A 102 8.97 -0.24 -16.81
C HIS A 102 10.42 0.23 -16.64
N MET A 103 11.25 -0.55 -15.95
CA MET A 103 12.70 -0.41 -16.13
C MET A 103 13.04 -1.11 -17.45
N GLU A 104 13.38 -0.35 -18.48
CA GLU A 104 14.07 -0.95 -19.62
C GLU A 104 15.35 -1.62 -19.10
N LYS A 105 15.50 -2.92 -19.38
CA LYS A 105 16.78 -3.58 -19.20
C LYS A 105 17.75 -2.90 -20.15
N ASN A 106 18.63 -2.06 -19.62
CA ASN A 106 19.81 -1.63 -20.34
C ASN A 106 20.57 -2.91 -20.73
N ASN A 107 20.47 -3.31 -21.99
CA ASN A 107 21.39 -4.26 -22.57
C ASN A 107 22.77 -3.60 -22.48
N ALA A 108 23.54 -4.00 -21.48
CA ALA A 108 24.93 -3.63 -21.31
C ALA A 108 25.71 -4.27 -22.47
N ASN A 109 25.74 -3.60 -23.61
CA ASN A 109 26.76 -3.80 -24.61
C ASN A 109 27.91 -2.84 -24.29
N LYS A 110 28.95 -3.38 -23.67
CA LYS A 110 30.32 -2.92 -23.88
C LYS A 110 31.31 -4.06 -23.70
#